data_AF-A0A0F9GWF3-F1
#
_entry.id   AF-A0A0F9GWF3-F1
#
_cell.length_a   1.000
_cell.length_b   1.000
_cell.length_c   1.000
_cell.angle_alpha   90.00
_cell.angle_beta   90.00
_cell.angle_gamma   90.00
#
_symmetry.space_group_name_H-M   'P 1'
#
loop_
_entity.id
_entity.type
_entity.pdbx_description
1 polymer ?
#
loop_
_entity_poly.entity_id
_entity_poly.type
_entity_poly.pdbx_seq_one_letter_code
_entity_poly.pdbx_strand_id
1 'polypeptide(L)'
;VRDKEGFVGGAGRLLAAVCNASAVDFSVANRTNVVKRRPPTDNFGIFYEDPKTRKKPTAELIWWRQLLIAELTKFKPNLVVALGAEALRTLCPDCIGIMKWRGSILESPLIPGLKVIPEVHPAFVMRDHWEYYYLMIRTFKAKVMHESKSKSRVLSEPPTDFIIAPSLQVVSEWLEHITKNPGLQWYLDVETRGDCLTCYGLWVEDRPNQALCIPIQNTTGPAWTPVEEAHIWCLLSLAMAKNPRLCNQNILYDLDYVMDMGCEPSAVEADPMLMMNVAYPEFLKGLDFTTPLYTNHEFYKDEGKTWKKSIPDQRVWIYNCKDMVVTPKVTQGVTKDLKERNLYGVYQKRTNALLGVALEMQRQKLKLNRDWHSTLAHYLASERSARHTDLTKLIGYELNVKSTAEVATLLYEKLRLPVKTKRATGNQTTEENALKELRATYPDISEINLILKERHLRTKESNYINVAFDKLGDDLYLASMPNLGGAKSGRWAFTKSPKWRGSSIQTIPKVMRLMYEPPPG
;
A
#
# COMPACT_ATOMS: atom_id res chain seq x y z
N VAL A 1 6.80 -35.93 -25.37
CA VAL A 1 7.68 -35.81 -24.19
C VAL A 1 7.93 -34.34 -23.76
N ARG A 2 7.40 -33.31 -24.45
CA ARG A 2 7.47 -31.90 -24.02
C ARG A 2 6.63 -31.55 -22.78
N ASP A 3 5.69 -32.40 -22.35
CA ASP A 3 4.74 -32.11 -21.26
C ASP A 3 5.31 -32.24 -19.83
N LYS A 4 6.58 -32.63 -19.66
CA LYS A 4 7.19 -32.82 -18.34
C LYS A 4 8.14 -31.69 -17.91
N GLU A 5 8.54 -30.80 -18.80
CA GLU A 5 9.38 -29.66 -18.45
C GLU A 5 8.53 -28.46 -18.02
N GLY A 6 8.88 -27.84 -16.88
CA GLY A 6 8.26 -26.59 -16.46
C GLY A 6 8.57 -25.45 -17.43
N PHE A 7 7.67 -24.46 -17.49
CA PHE A 7 7.85 -23.24 -18.29
C PHE A 7 8.12 -23.47 -19.79
N VAL A 8 7.25 -24.25 -20.44
CA VAL A 8 7.19 -24.37 -21.91
C VAL A 8 6.24 -23.31 -22.51
N GLY A 9 6.53 -22.80 -23.71
CA GLY A 9 5.68 -21.85 -24.43
C GLY A 9 5.93 -20.37 -24.09
N GLY A 10 4.89 -19.52 -24.14
CA GLY A 10 5.02 -18.07 -24.00
C GLY A 10 5.60 -17.62 -22.66
N ALA A 11 5.11 -18.19 -21.56
CA ALA A 11 5.64 -17.95 -20.22
C ALA A 11 7.13 -18.35 -20.10
N GLY A 12 7.50 -19.46 -20.74
CA GLY A 12 8.89 -19.93 -20.83
C GLY A 12 9.80 -18.99 -21.60
N ARG A 13 9.35 -18.48 -22.75
CA ARG A 13 10.11 -17.49 -23.54
C ARG A 13 10.34 -16.20 -22.76
N LEU A 14 9.33 -15.72 -22.02
CA LEU A 14 9.49 -14.54 -21.16
C LEU A 14 10.50 -14.81 -20.04
N LEU A 15 10.40 -15.96 -19.36
CA LEU A 15 11.35 -16.32 -18.30
C LEU A 15 12.78 -16.47 -18.83
N ALA A 16 12.95 -17.08 -20.01
CA ALA A 16 14.25 -17.17 -20.67
C ALA A 16 14.82 -15.78 -20.99
N ALA A 17 13.98 -14.84 -21.44
CA ALA A 17 14.40 -13.46 -21.68
C ALA A 17 14.85 -12.75 -20.39
N VAL A 18 14.13 -12.96 -19.26
CA VAL A 18 14.54 -12.47 -17.93
C VAL A 18 15.89 -13.06 -17.54
N CYS A 19 16.04 -14.38 -17.63
CA CYS A 19 17.28 -15.07 -17.31
C CYS A 19 18.47 -14.55 -18.12
N ASN A 20 18.31 -14.42 -19.44
CA ASN A 20 19.34 -13.90 -20.33
C ASN A 20 19.74 -12.46 -19.98
N ALA A 21 18.76 -11.59 -19.69
CA ALA A 21 19.01 -10.20 -19.29
C ALA A 21 19.67 -10.07 -17.90
N SER A 22 19.59 -11.12 -17.09
CA SER A 22 20.13 -11.16 -15.72
C SER A 22 21.37 -12.05 -15.58
N ALA A 23 21.95 -12.55 -16.67
CA ALA A 23 23.08 -13.48 -16.67
C ALA A 23 22.83 -14.84 -15.97
N VAL A 24 21.56 -15.23 -15.80
CA VAL A 24 21.16 -16.58 -15.38
C VAL A 24 21.11 -17.46 -16.62
N ASP A 25 21.87 -18.55 -16.66
CA ASP A 25 21.79 -19.50 -17.78
C ASP A 25 20.51 -20.33 -17.68
N PHE A 26 19.54 -20.00 -18.53
CA PHE A 26 18.25 -20.68 -18.60
C PHE A 26 18.38 -22.13 -19.06
N SER A 27 19.40 -22.47 -19.87
CA SER A 27 19.54 -23.80 -20.48
C SER A 27 19.90 -24.88 -19.45
N VAL A 28 20.74 -24.52 -18.47
CA VAL A 28 21.20 -25.40 -17.39
C VAL A 28 20.33 -25.32 -16.13
N ALA A 29 19.43 -24.34 -16.05
CA ALA A 29 18.49 -24.22 -14.94
C ALA A 29 17.41 -25.30 -15.01
N ASN A 30 17.30 -26.11 -13.95
CA ASN A 30 16.21 -27.09 -13.84
C ASN A 30 14.85 -26.39 -13.68
N ARG A 31 13.84 -26.89 -14.40
CA ARG A 31 12.49 -26.31 -14.43
C ARG A 31 11.47 -27.36 -14.12
N THR A 32 10.62 -27.10 -13.13
CA THR A 32 9.61 -28.04 -12.68
C THR A 32 8.33 -27.29 -12.29
N ASN A 33 7.18 -27.94 -12.40
CA ASN A 33 5.89 -27.37 -11.99
C ASN A 33 5.45 -27.97 -10.65
N VAL A 34 4.65 -27.24 -9.87
CA VAL A 34 3.97 -27.81 -8.68
C VAL A 34 3.08 -28.96 -9.12
N VAL A 35 2.21 -28.72 -10.11
CA VAL A 35 1.35 -29.74 -10.70
C VAL A 35 1.92 -30.14 -12.06
N LYS A 36 2.17 -31.43 -12.28
CA LYS A 36 2.82 -31.95 -13.51
C LYS A 36 1.85 -32.19 -14.67
N ARG A 37 0.58 -31.78 -14.54
CA ARG A 37 -0.41 -31.81 -15.62
C ARG A 37 -1.05 -30.45 -15.81
N ARG A 38 -1.41 -30.14 -17.05
CA ARG A 38 -2.14 -28.91 -17.38
C ARG A 38 -3.57 -29.00 -16.86
N PRO A 39 -4.08 -28.01 -16.10
CA PRO A 39 -5.48 -28.00 -15.73
C PRO A 39 -6.37 -27.82 -16.98
N PRO A 40 -7.51 -28.52 -17.07
CA PRO A 40 -8.59 -28.17 -18.00
C PRO A 40 -8.85 -26.66 -18.02
N THR A 41 -9.05 -26.12 -19.24
CA THR A 41 -9.33 -24.69 -19.51
C THR A 41 -8.34 -23.69 -18.89
N ASP A 42 -7.11 -24.13 -18.56
CA ASP A 42 -6.09 -23.32 -17.88
C ASP A 42 -6.52 -22.75 -16.52
N ASN A 43 -7.54 -23.36 -15.90
CA ASN A 43 -8.03 -22.92 -14.60
C ASN A 43 -7.39 -23.71 -13.46
N PHE A 44 -6.36 -23.15 -12.83
CA PHE A 44 -5.71 -23.77 -11.68
C PHE A 44 -6.64 -23.97 -10.47
N GLY A 45 -7.77 -23.26 -10.40
CA GLY A 45 -8.71 -23.35 -9.29
C GLY A 45 -9.31 -24.75 -9.08
N ILE A 46 -9.32 -25.61 -10.10
CA ILE A 46 -9.83 -26.99 -10.01
C ILE A 46 -9.09 -27.86 -8.98
N PHE A 47 -7.86 -27.47 -8.62
CA PHE A 47 -7.04 -28.18 -7.64
C PHE A 47 -7.40 -27.81 -6.19
N TYR A 48 -8.43 -27.00 -6.01
CA TYR A 48 -9.01 -26.63 -4.74
C TYR A 48 -10.47 -27.10 -4.67
N GLU A 49 -10.96 -27.44 -3.47
CA GLU A 49 -12.36 -27.80 -3.25
C GLU A 49 -13.31 -26.67 -3.71
N ASP A 50 -12.89 -25.42 -3.49
CA ASP A 50 -13.54 -24.24 -4.03
C ASP A 50 -12.54 -23.44 -4.89
N PRO A 51 -12.72 -23.45 -6.23
CA PRO A 51 -11.88 -22.71 -7.17
C PRO A 51 -11.80 -21.21 -6.94
N LYS A 52 -12.82 -20.62 -6.29
CA LYS A 52 -12.90 -19.18 -6.02
C LYS A 52 -12.08 -18.81 -4.79
N THR A 53 -12.28 -19.50 -3.68
CA THR A 53 -11.60 -19.15 -2.42
C THR A 53 -10.17 -19.70 -2.34
N ARG A 54 -9.88 -20.83 -3.00
CA ARG A 54 -8.56 -21.48 -3.02
C ARG A 54 -7.95 -21.65 -1.62
N LYS A 55 -8.81 -21.97 -0.65
CA LYS A 55 -8.44 -22.18 0.75
C LYS A 55 -8.09 -23.63 1.05
N LYS A 56 -8.93 -24.56 0.58
CA LYS A 56 -8.78 -25.99 0.84
C LYS A 56 -8.27 -26.71 -0.41
N PRO A 57 -7.01 -27.20 -0.42
CA PRO A 57 -6.47 -27.95 -1.55
C PRO A 57 -7.15 -29.32 -1.66
N THR A 58 -7.34 -29.81 -2.89
CA THR A 58 -7.77 -31.18 -3.14
C THR A 58 -6.68 -32.19 -2.72
N ALA A 59 -7.07 -33.45 -2.51
CA ALA A 59 -6.11 -34.54 -2.29
C ALA A 59 -5.06 -34.63 -3.40
N GLU A 60 -5.47 -34.37 -4.64
CA GLU A 60 -4.57 -34.29 -5.79
C GLU A 60 -3.50 -33.20 -5.62
N LEU A 61 -3.89 -31.97 -5.26
CA LEU A 61 -2.94 -30.88 -5.07
C LEU A 61 -1.98 -31.16 -3.92
N ILE A 62 -2.48 -31.73 -2.82
CA ILE A 62 -1.66 -32.13 -1.67
C ILE A 62 -0.59 -33.13 -2.13
N TRP A 63 -0.98 -34.14 -2.90
CA TRP A 63 -0.05 -35.12 -3.44
C TRP A 63 1.00 -34.49 -4.36
N TRP A 64 0.60 -33.59 -5.26
CA TRP A 64 1.54 -32.86 -6.12
C TRP A 64 2.54 -32.00 -5.34
N ARG A 65 2.09 -31.34 -4.26
CA ARG A 65 2.98 -30.58 -3.37
C ARG A 65 3.99 -31.48 -2.67
N GLN A 66 3.55 -32.62 -2.14
CA GLN A 66 4.43 -33.61 -1.51
C GLN A 66 5.45 -34.18 -2.49
N LEU A 67 5.03 -34.46 -3.73
CA LEU A 67 5.93 -34.90 -4.79
C LEU A 67 7.01 -33.86 -5.08
N LEU A 68 6.65 -32.58 -5.24
CA LEU A 68 7.63 -31.50 -5.46
C LEU A 68 8.62 -31.40 -4.29
N ILE A 69 8.14 -31.51 -3.05
CA ILE A 69 9.03 -31.50 -1.87
C ILE A 69 10.01 -32.68 -1.93
N ALA A 70 9.52 -33.89 -2.24
CA ALA A 70 10.39 -35.07 -2.37
C ALA A 70 11.41 -34.94 -3.52
N GLU A 71 11.01 -34.38 -4.67
CA GLU A 71 11.90 -34.08 -5.80
C GLU A 71 13.03 -33.14 -5.38
N LEU A 72 12.70 -32.04 -4.70
CA LEU A 72 13.67 -31.03 -4.28
C LEU A 72 14.59 -31.53 -3.16
N THR A 73 14.07 -32.32 -2.22
CA THR A 73 14.87 -32.97 -1.16
C THR A 73 15.88 -33.94 -1.76
N LYS A 74 15.50 -34.67 -2.82
CA LYS A 74 16.41 -35.58 -3.53
C LYS A 74 17.44 -34.81 -4.35
N PHE A 75 17.02 -33.77 -5.07
CA PHE A 75 17.88 -33.02 -5.99
C PHE A 75 18.85 -32.07 -5.26
N LYS A 76 18.47 -31.57 -4.08
CA LYS A 76 19.24 -30.64 -3.23
C LYS A 76 19.76 -29.41 -3.99
N PRO A 77 18.87 -28.61 -4.62
CA PRO A 77 19.30 -27.40 -5.31
C PRO A 77 19.82 -26.36 -4.31
N ASN A 78 20.78 -25.53 -4.75
CA ASN A 78 21.27 -24.40 -3.94
C ASN A 78 20.18 -23.34 -3.71
N LEU A 79 19.29 -23.14 -4.70
CA LEU A 79 18.28 -22.10 -4.72
C LEU A 79 17.10 -22.55 -5.58
N VAL A 80 15.87 -22.25 -5.14
CA VAL A 80 14.65 -22.35 -5.95
C VAL A 80 14.02 -20.98 -6.12
N VAL A 81 13.70 -20.61 -7.36
CA VAL A 81 12.90 -19.42 -7.65
C VAL A 81 11.43 -19.83 -7.72
N ALA A 82 10.64 -19.46 -6.71
CA ALA A 82 9.23 -19.83 -6.61
C ALA A 82 8.35 -18.87 -7.41
N LEU A 83 8.12 -19.21 -8.69
CA LEU A 83 7.36 -18.39 -9.63
C LEU A 83 5.85 -18.55 -9.44
N GLY A 84 5.22 -17.57 -8.78
CA GLY A 84 3.78 -17.51 -8.53
C GLY A 84 3.35 -18.00 -7.15
N ALA A 85 2.10 -17.68 -6.79
CA ALA A 85 1.57 -17.90 -5.44
C ALA A 85 1.52 -19.37 -5.02
N GLU A 86 1.25 -20.30 -5.95
CA GLU A 86 1.19 -21.73 -5.64
C GLU A 86 2.57 -22.31 -5.33
N ALA A 87 3.60 -21.92 -6.11
CA ALA A 87 4.97 -22.34 -5.88
C ALA A 87 5.48 -21.83 -4.52
N LEU A 88 5.21 -20.56 -4.21
CA LEU A 88 5.54 -19.98 -2.91
C LEU A 88 4.82 -20.74 -1.78
N ARG A 89 3.50 -20.91 -1.86
CA ARG A 89 2.71 -21.60 -0.82
C ARG A 89 3.14 -23.06 -0.62
N THR A 90 3.65 -23.71 -1.66
CA THR A 90 4.13 -25.09 -1.56
C THR A 90 5.44 -25.18 -0.79
N LEU A 91 6.36 -24.21 -0.96
CA LEU A 91 7.69 -24.23 -0.38
C LEU A 91 7.80 -23.48 0.95
N CYS A 92 6.97 -22.44 1.13
CA CYS A 92 6.89 -21.58 2.31
C CYS A 92 5.40 -21.33 2.62
N PRO A 93 4.71 -22.27 3.28
CA PRO A 93 3.24 -22.23 3.45
C PRO A 93 2.73 -21.02 4.24
N ASP A 94 3.54 -20.46 5.14
CA ASP A 94 3.20 -19.27 5.92
C ASP A 94 3.32 -17.96 5.12
N CYS A 95 3.99 -17.98 3.98
CA CYS A 95 4.18 -16.82 3.11
C CYS A 95 3.01 -16.67 2.12
N ILE A 96 1.96 -15.95 2.54
CA ILE A 96 0.75 -15.77 1.74
C ILE A 96 0.81 -14.48 0.90
N GLY A 97 0.59 -14.62 -0.41
CA GLY A 97 0.44 -13.52 -1.35
C GLY A 97 1.74 -13.17 -2.07
N ILE A 98 1.86 -13.60 -3.33
CA ILE A 98 3.10 -13.45 -4.11
C ILE A 98 3.56 -12.00 -4.23
N MET A 99 2.62 -11.04 -4.31
CA MET A 99 2.93 -9.61 -4.43
C MET A 99 3.62 -9.03 -3.20
N LYS A 100 3.39 -9.62 -2.02
CA LYS A 100 4.02 -9.20 -0.76
C LYS A 100 5.45 -9.75 -0.65
N TRP A 101 5.59 -11.04 -0.94
CA TRP A 101 6.83 -11.77 -0.67
C TRP A 101 7.84 -11.69 -1.80
N ARG A 102 7.44 -11.34 -3.03
CA ARG A 102 8.32 -11.33 -4.21
C ARG A 102 9.66 -10.62 -3.96
N GLY A 103 10.76 -11.29 -4.29
CA GLY A 103 12.12 -10.82 -4.10
C GLY A 103 12.67 -10.97 -2.68
N SER A 104 11.91 -11.49 -1.71
CA SER A 104 12.47 -11.90 -0.41
C SER A 104 13.43 -13.07 -0.60
N ILE A 105 14.40 -13.23 0.30
CA ILE A 105 15.30 -14.39 0.34
C ILE A 105 14.88 -15.22 1.55
N LEU A 106 14.15 -16.30 1.30
CA LEU A 106 13.54 -17.14 2.33
C LEU A 106 14.31 -18.46 2.47
N GLU A 107 14.13 -19.10 3.61
CA GLU A 107 14.46 -20.52 3.79
C GLU A 107 13.15 -21.33 3.85
N SER A 108 13.12 -22.49 3.18
CA SER A 108 11.95 -23.37 3.24
C SER A 108 11.85 -24.03 4.61
N PRO A 109 10.72 -23.90 5.35
CA PRO A 109 10.51 -24.64 6.59
C PRO A 109 10.29 -26.14 6.37
N LEU A 110 10.08 -26.58 5.12
CA LEU A 110 9.80 -27.97 4.77
C LEU A 110 11.06 -28.71 4.27
N ILE A 111 12.08 -27.96 3.82
CA ILE A 111 13.35 -28.50 3.31
C ILE A 111 14.49 -27.67 3.93
N PRO A 112 15.10 -28.14 5.04
CA PRO A 112 16.15 -27.39 5.73
C PRO A 112 17.31 -26.99 4.81
N GLY A 113 17.74 -25.74 4.90
CA GLY A 113 18.81 -25.16 4.07
C GLY A 113 18.41 -24.83 2.63
N LEU A 114 17.17 -25.10 2.19
CA LEU A 114 16.73 -24.72 0.86
C LEU A 114 16.36 -23.24 0.80
N LYS A 115 17.13 -22.48 0.03
CA LYS A 115 16.83 -21.08 -0.27
C LYS A 115 15.69 -20.98 -1.27
N VAL A 116 14.76 -20.07 -1.01
CA VAL A 116 13.59 -19.80 -1.86
C VAL A 116 13.50 -18.30 -2.13
N ILE A 117 13.54 -17.91 -3.40
CA ILE A 117 13.23 -16.53 -3.82
C ILE A 117 11.88 -16.56 -4.56
N PRO A 118 10.78 -16.09 -3.94
CA PRO A 118 9.52 -15.93 -4.65
C PRO A 118 9.59 -14.83 -5.69
N GLU A 119 8.91 -15.02 -6.81
CA GLU A 119 8.73 -13.99 -7.83
C GLU A 119 7.40 -14.19 -8.58
N VAL A 120 6.88 -13.16 -9.23
CA VAL A 120 5.65 -13.27 -10.02
C VAL A 120 5.81 -14.30 -11.15
N HIS A 121 4.72 -14.97 -11.48
CA HIS A 121 4.72 -15.94 -12.58
C HIS A 121 4.77 -15.19 -13.94
N PRO A 122 5.58 -15.62 -14.94
CA PRO A 122 5.64 -14.99 -16.27
C PRO A 122 4.28 -14.74 -16.95
N ALA A 123 3.34 -15.68 -16.80
CA ALA A 123 1.97 -15.53 -17.32
C ALA A 123 1.17 -14.38 -16.67
N PHE A 124 1.54 -13.92 -15.47
CA PHE A 124 0.97 -12.70 -14.87
C PHE A 124 1.46 -11.47 -15.64
N VAL A 125 2.75 -11.38 -15.92
CA VAL A 125 3.35 -10.30 -16.72
C VAL A 125 2.69 -10.19 -18.10
N MET A 126 2.47 -11.33 -18.75
CA MET A 126 1.84 -11.40 -20.08
C MET A 126 0.36 -10.96 -20.10
N ARG A 127 -0.29 -10.80 -18.94
CA ARG A 127 -1.68 -10.33 -18.82
C ARG A 127 -1.71 -8.85 -18.45
N ASP A 128 -1.03 -8.04 -19.25
CA ASP A 128 -0.95 -6.58 -19.13
C ASP A 128 -0.30 -6.05 -17.82
N HIS A 129 0.68 -6.79 -17.29
CA HIS A 129 1.46 -6.40 -16.12
C HIS A 129 2.96 -6.28 -16.46
N TRP A 130 3.27 -5.62 -17.57
CA TRP A 130 4.61 -5.57 -18.14
C TRP A 130 5.63 -4.83 -17.27
N GLU A 131 5.17 -3.98 -16.34
CA GLU A 131 6.02 -3.34 -15.34
C GLU A 131 6.78 -4.37 -14.49
N TYR A 132 6.21 -5.56 -14.29
CA TYR A 132 6.85 -6.65 -13.56
C TYR A 132 7.94 -7.37 -14.35
N TYR A 133 7.99 -7.24 -15.69
CA TYR A 133 9.10 -7.78 -16.48
C TYR A 133 10.45 -7.20 -16.02
N TYR A 134 10.49 -5.88 -15.87
CA TYR A 134 11.68 -5.17 -15.40
C TYR A 134 12.02 -5.49 -13.96
N LEU A 135 11.01 -5.66 -13.09
CA LEU A 135 11.21 -6.09 -11.70
C LEU A 135 11.82 -7.48 -11.62
N MET A 136 11.32 -8.43 -12.42
CA MET A 136 11.88 -9.77 -12.50
C MET A 136 13.36 -9.74 -12.88
N ILE A 137 13.74 -8.95 -13.91
CA ILE A 137 15.14 -8.79 -14.32
C ILE A 137 15.99 -8.26 -13.16
N ARG A 138 15.50 -7.26 -12.42
CA ARG A 138 16.19 -6.69 -11.26
C ARG A 138 16.36 -7.72 -10.15
N THR A 139 15.30 -8.43 -9.76
CA THR A 139 15.36 -9.50 -8.76
C THR A 139 16.34 -10.59 -9.18
N PHE A 140 16.29 -11.03 -10.45
CA PHE A 140 17.16 -12.08 -10.94
C PHE A 140 18.63 -11.65 -10.92
N LYS A 141 18.91 -10.42 -11.37
CA LYS A 141 20.27 -9.87 -11.42
C LYS A 141 20.83 -9.61 -10.02
N ALA A 142 20.04 -9.00 -9.13
CA ALA A 142 20.50 -8.57 -7.81
C ALA A 142 20.50 -9.68 -6.75
N LYS A 143 19.61 -10.67 -6.88
CA LYS A 143 19.41 -11.70 -5.83
C LYS A 143 19.63 -13.11 -6.34
N VAL A 144 18.90 -13.54 -7.37
CA VAL A 144 18.98 -14.93 -7.88
C VAL A 144 20.40 -15.28 -8.30
N MET A 145 21.06 -14.40 -9.07
CA MET A 145 22.44 -14.63 -9.51
C MET A 145 23.43 -14.76 -8.36
N HIS A 146 23.31 -13.94 -7.32
CA HIS A 146 24.21 -13.97 -6.18
C HIS A 146 23.96 -15.20 -5.31
N GLU A 147 22.69 -15.48 -5.00
CA GLU A 147 22.30 -16.60 -4.16
C GLU A 147 22.53 -17.96 -4.83
N SER A 148 22.48 -18.06 -6.16
CA SER A 148 22.72 -19.32 -6.87
C SER A 148 24.16 -19.85 -6.71
N LYS A 149 25.13 -18.97 -6.41
CA LYS A 149 26.58 -19.29 -6.37
C LYS A 149 27.03 -20.01 -5.10
N SER A 150 26.21 -20.02 -4.04
CA SER A 150 26.55 -20.62 -2.76
C SER A 150 25.39 -21.46 -2.23
N LYS A 151 25.70 -22.48 -1.43
CA LYS A 151 24.69 -23.23 -0.66
C LYS A 151 24.16 -22.42 0.52
N SER A 152 25.03 -21.67 1.18
CA SER A 152 24.63 -20.78 2.28
C SER A 152 24.03 -19.48 1.73
N ARG A 153 23.23 -18.80 2.55
CA ARG A 153 22.72 -17.46 2.24
C ARG A 153 23.92 -16.50 2.08
N VAL A 154 23.95 -15.77 0.97
CA VAL A 154 25.04 -14.83 0.64
C VAL A 154 24.65 -13.40 1.04
N LEU A 155 23.39 -13.06 0.79
CA LEU A 155 22.80 -11.77 1.04
C LEU A 155 21.96 -11.85 2.32
N SER A 156 22.48 -11.26 3.39
CA SER A 156 21.76 -11.05 4.64
C SER A 156 21.75 -9.57 5.00
N GLU A 157 20.73 -9.17 5.75
CA GLU A 157 20.79 -7.89 6.45
C GLU A 157 21.72 -8.01 7.67
N PRO A 158 22.49 -6.97 8.00
CA PRO A 158 23.23 -6.95 9.25
C PRO A 158 22.24 -7.03 10.43
N PRO A 159 22.63 -7.63 11.57
CA PRO A 159 21.85 -7.54 12.79
C PRO A 159 21.60 -6.06 13.13
N THR A 160 20.36 -5.77 13.49
CA THR A 160 19.96 -4.44 13.93
C THR A 160 19.63 -4.46 15.42
N ASP A 161 20.15 -3.49 16.14
CA ASP A 161 19.82 -3.21 17.53
C ASP A 161 18.59 -2.29 17.61
N PHE A 162 17.44 -2.89 17.93
CA PHE A 162 16.19 -2.15 18.09
C PHE A 162 16.02 -1.72 19.54
N ILE A 163 16.13 -0.41 19.77
CA ILE A 163 15.92 0.21 21.07
C ILE A 163 14.45 0.57 21.17
N ILE A 164 13.69 -0.25 21.91
CA ILE A 164 12.25 -0.08 22.12
C ILE A 164 11.98 0.22 23.59
N ALA A 165 10.96 1.04 23.86
CA ALA A 165 10.68 1.55 25.21
C ALA A 165 11.94 2.11 25.91
N PRO A 166 12.65 3.07 25.28
CA PRO A 166 13.87 3.64 25.83
C PRO A 166 13.63 4.38 27.15
N SER A 167 14.69 4.64 27.90
CA SER A 167 14.65 5.63 28.99
C SER A 167 14.64 7.04 28.42
N LEU A 168 14.16 8.02 29.21
CA LEU A 168 14.19 9.43 28.81
C LEU A 168 15.60 9.89 28.42
N GLN A 169 16.62 9.45 29.17
CA GLN A 169 18.01 9.76 28.88
C GLN A 169 18.42 9.34 27.46
N VAL A 170 18.08 8.11 27.05
CA VAL A 170 18.40 7.63 25.70
C VAL A 170 17.68 8.45 24.64
N VAL A 171 16.41 8.82 24.87
CA VAL A 171 15.67 9.70 23.96
C VAL A 171 16.35 11.07 23.83
N SER A 172 16.73 11.68 24.95
CA SER A 172 17.42 12.95 24.97
C SER A 172 18.75 12.91 24.23
N GLU A 173 19.57 11.88 24.47
CA GLU A 173 20.85 11.68 23.79
C GLU A 173 20.69 11.58 22.26
N TRP A 174 19.67 10.88 21.76
CA TRP A 174 19.40 10.76 20.33
C TRP A 174 18.96 12.09 19.70
N LEU A 175 18.00 12.77 20.31
CA LEU A 175 17.46 14.03 19.78
C LEU A 175 18.48 15.17 19.86
N GLU A 176 19.23 15.26 20.96
CA GLU A 176 20.32 16.22 21.08
C GLU A 176 21.44 15.96 20.08
N HIS A 177 21.75 14.68 19.79
CA HIS A 177 22.74 14.31 18.78
C HIS A 177 22.31 14.80 17.39
N ILE A 178 21.05 14.59 16.99
CA ILE A 178 20.50 15.12 15.74
C ILE A 178 20.60 16.65 15.71
N THR A 179 20.24 17.31 16.82
CA THR A 179 20.23 18.77 16.97
C THR A 179 21.62 19.38 16.85
N LYS A 180 22.64 18.73 17.43
CA LYS A 180 24.05 19.21 17.45
C LYS A 180 24.78 18.97 16.13
N ASN A 181 24.23 18.14 15.24
CA ASN A 181 24.88 17.74 13.98
C ASN A 181 23.98 18.06 12.76
N PRO A 182 23.89 19.33 12.31
CA PRO A 182 22.99 19.75 11.22
C PRO A 182 23.31 19.14 9.83
N GLY A 183 24.46 18.48 9.68
CA GLY A 183 24.81 17.71 8.47
C GLY A 183 24.32 16.26 8.48
N LEU A 184 23.94 15.75 9.66
CA LEU A 184 23.60 14.36 9.90
C LEU A 184 22.25 14.02 9.27
N GLN A 185 22.23 13.13 8.27
CA GLN A 185 20.97 12.59 7.76
C GLN A 185 20.27 11.77 8.84
N TRP A 186 18.97 12.03 8.99
CA TRP A 186 18.14 11.38 10.00
C TRP A 186 16.73 11.11 9.47
N TYR A 187 16.09 10.11 10.04
CA TYR A 187 14.75 9.69 9.66
C TYR A 187 13.82 9.72 10.86
N LEU A 188 12.56 10.02 10.60
CA LEU A 188 11.46 9.92 11.55
C LEU A 188 10.32 9.16 10.86
N ASP A 189 9.57 8.34 11.57
CA ASP A 189 8.35 7.69 11.08
C ASP A 189 7.36 7.48 12.22
N VAL A 190 6.07 7.75 11.99
CA VAL A 190 5.03 7.68 13.02
C VAL A 190 4.15 6.46 12.88
N GLU A 191 3.75 5.88 14.01
CA GLU A 191 2.66 4.92 14.08
C GLU A 191 1.45 5.53 14.77
N THR A 192 0.27 5.26 14.22
CA THR A 192 -0.97 5.89 14.68
C THR A 192 -2.04 4.86 15.00
N ARG A 193 -2.94 5.25 15.92
CA ARG A 193 -4.13 4.49 16.28
C ARG A 193 -5.33 5.42 16.23
N GLY A 194 -6.04 5.40 15.10
CA GLY A 194 -7.10 6.38 14.83
C GLY A 194 -6.49 7.74 14.55
N ASP A 195 -6.93 8.77 15.27
CA ASP A 195 -6.38 10.13 15.19
C ASP A 195 -5.30 10.42 16.25
N CYS A 196 -4.86 9.41 17.01
CA CYS A 196 -3.80 9.53 18.02
C CYS A 196 -2.46 8.97 17.53
N LEU A 197 -1.37 9.64 17.93
CA LEU A 197 -0.01 9.17 17.77
C LEU A 197 0.30 8.10 18.83
N THR A 198 0.77 6.92 18.40
CA THR A 198 1.09 5.79 19.29
C THR A 198 2.58 5.78 19.63
N CYS A 199 3.44 5.93 18.63
CA CYS A 199 4.88 6.03 18.80
C CYS A 199 5.50 6.68 17.57
N TYR A 200 6.76 7.10 17.66
CA TYR A 200 7.54 7.46 16.49
C TYR A 200 8.95 6.89 16.58
N GLY A 201 9.51 6.60 15.41
CA GLY A 201 10.82 6.01 15.22
C GLY A 201 11.86 7.05 14.86
N LEU A 202 13.12 6.77 15.17
CA LEU A 202 14.28 7.53 14.73
C LEU A 202 15.37 6.60 14.19
N TRP A 203 16.05 7.08 13.15
CA TRP A 203 17.29 6.52 12.64
C TRP A 203 18.25 7.65 12.26
N VAL A 204 19.55 7.45 12.44
CA VAL A 204 20.59 8.43 12.09
C VAL A 204 21.74 7.76 11.34
N GLU A 205 22.35 8.47 10.39
CA GLU A 205 23.32 7.89 9.44
C GLU A 205 24.60 7.34 10.08
N ASP A 206 25.01 7.90 11.21
CA ASP A 206 26.19 7.45 11.97
C ASP A 206 25.89 6.32 12.96
N ARG A 207 24.63 5.87 13.04
CA ARG A 207 24.18 4.68 13.79
C ARG A 207 23.40 3.73 12.87
N PRO A 208 23.98 3.26 11.75
CA PRO A 208 23.22 2.61 10.68
C PRO A 208 22.57 1.27 11.06
N ASN A 209 23.06 0.63 12.13
CA ASN A 209 22.54 -0.64 12.65
C ASN A 209 21.66 -0.47 13.89
N GLN A 210 21.22 0.75 14.21
CA GLN A 210 20.32 1.01 15.32
C GLN A 210 19.04 1.70 14.84
N ALA A 211 17.93 1.39 15.49
CA ALA A 211 16.70 2.17 15.36
C ALA A 211 16.05 2.32 16.72
N LEU A 212 15.60 3.53 17.01
CA LEU A 212 14.95 3.88 18.26
C LEU A 212 13.45 4.01 17.99
N CYS A 213 12.60 3.36 18.79
CA CYS A 213 11.16 3.61 18.81
C CYS A 213 10.78 4.24 20.14
N ILE A 214 10.18 5.42 20.09
CA ILE A 214 9.75 6.22 21.23
C ILE A 214 8.23 6.09 21.36
N PRO A 215 7.72 5.32 22.34
CA PRO A 215 6.28 5.22 22.58
C PRO A 215 5.74 6.55 23.09
N ILE A 216 4.53 6.94 22.68
CA ILE A 216 3.80 8.11 23.18
C ILE A 216 2.54 7.65 23.90
N GLN A 217 1.81 6.73 23.26
CA GLN A 217 0.61 6.13 23.83
C GLN A 217 0.64 4.62 23.63
N ASN A 218 0.39 3.90 24.72
CA ASN A 218 0.32 2.44 24.74
C ASN A 218 -1.13 1.99 24.90
N THR A 219 -1.35 0.68 24.83
CA THR A 219 -2.67 0.08 25.10
C THR A 219 -3.22 0.36 26.50
N THR A 220 -2.35 0.72 27.46
CA THR A 220 -2.69 0.99 28.87
C THR A 220 -2.76 2.47 29.23
N GLY A 221 -2.38 3.38 28.33
CA GLY A 221 -2.34 4.83 28.60
C GLY A 221 -1.10 5.51 28.03
N PRO A 222 -0.81 6.77 28.43
CA PRO A 222 0.41 7.48 28.06
C PRO A 222 1.66 6.69 28.47
N ALA A 223 2.71 6.75 27.64
CA ALA A 223 3.98 6.08 27.91
C ALA A 223 4.88 6.85 28.88
N TRP A 224 4.62 8.15 29.06
CA TRP A 224 5.45 9.09 29.82
C TRP A 224 4.59 9.90 30.78
N THR A 225 5.20 10.48 31.80
CA THR A 225 4.56 11.57 32.54
C THR A 225 4.41 12.81 31.65
N PRO A 226 3.44 13.71 31.91
CA PRO A 226 3.26 14.92 31.11
C PRO A 226 4.52 15.79 30.98
N VAL A 227 5.37 15.83 32.00
CA VAL A 227 6.62 16.61 32.00
C VAL A 227 7.67 15.95 31.10
N GLU A 228 7.82 14.64 31.18
CA GLU A 228 8.75 13.89 30.33
C GLU A 228 8.32 13.95 28.86
N GLU A 229 7.03 13.78 28.58
CA GLU A 229 6.51 13.87 27.22
C GLU A 229 6.72 15.27 26.62
N ALA A 230 6.43 16.33 27.39
CA ALA A 230 6.70 17.70 26.98
C ALA A 230 8.19 17.96 26.71
N HIS A 231 9.07 17.36 27.50
CA HIS A 231 10.52 17.43 27.28
C HIS A 231 10.93 16.75 25.97
N ILE A 232 10.39 15.56 25.69
CA ILE A 232 10.62 14.82 24.44
C ILE A 232 10.17 15.65 23.23
N TRP A 233 8.97 16.25 23.28
CA TRP A 233 8.47 17.12 22.20
C TRP A 233 9.33 18.36 22.00
N CYS A 234 9.79 19.00 23.08
CA CYS A 234 10.70 20.14 23.01
C CYS A 234 12.01 19.78 22.29
N LEU A 235 12.59 18.62 22.63
CA LEU A 235 13.82 18.14 21.98
C LEU A 235 13.60 17.78 20.50
N LEU A 236 12.46 17.16 20.15
CA LEU A 236 12.15 16.85 18.76
C LEU A 236 11.95 18.14 17.94
N SER A 237 11.26 19.13 18.50
CA SER A 237 11.08 20.45 17.88
C SER A 237 12.43 21.12 17.59
N LEU A 238 13.37 21.07 18.54
CA LEU A 238 14.74 21.58 18.35
C LEU A 238 15.50 20.81 17.25
N ALA A 239 15.39 19.47 17.22
CA ALA A 239 16.02 18.65 16.19
C ALA A 239 15.48 19.00 14.79
N MET A 240 14.16 19.10 14.64
CA MET A 240 13.49 19.47 13.39
C MET A 240 13.84 20.89 12.92
N ALA A 241 13.94 21.84 13.86
CA ALA A 241 14.29 23.22 13.55
C ALA A 241 15.78 23.42 13.19
N LYS A 242 16.69 22.64 13.78
CA LYS A 242 18.15 22.82 13.59
C LYS A 242 18.78 21.90 12.54
N ASN A 243 18.18 20.75 12.24
CA ASN A 243 18.74 19.80 11.29
C ASN A 243 17.84 19.65 10.04
N PRO A 244 18.25 20.21 8.88
CA PRO A 244 17.47 20.18 7.64
C PRO A 244 17.53 18.84 6.89
N ARG A 245 18.26 17.84 7.39
CA ARG A 245 18.54 16.57 6.71
C ARG A 245 17.53 15.47 7.06
N LEU A 246 16.28 15.88 7.34
CA LEU A 246 15.18 14.98 7.67
C LEU A 246 14.70 14.22 6.43
N CYS A 247 14.56 12.91 6.57
CA CYS A 247 14.04 12.01 5.54
C CYS A 247 12.91 11.15 6.08
N ASN A 248 11.94 10.77 5.24
CA ASN A 248 10.85 9.87 5.61
C ASN A 248 10.12 9.39 4.34
N GLN A 249 9.56 8.19 4.37
CA GLN A 249 8.65 7.70 3.33
C GLN A 249 7.22 8.25 3.54
N ASN A 250 6.72 9.07 2.60
CA ASN A 250 5.38 9.70 2.68
C ASN A 250 5.21 10.73 3.81
N ILE A 251 6.22 11.60 3.94
CA ILE A 251 6.44 12.48 5.09
C ILE A 251 5.31 13.45 5.43
N LEU A 252 4.49 13.84 4.46
CA LEU A 252 3.32 14.71 4.71
C LEU A 252 2.32 14.06 5.68
N TYR A 253 2.30 12.73 5.77
CA TYR A 253 1.47 12.01 6.73
C TYR A 253 1.99 12.23 8.15
N ASP A 254 3.28 11.99 8.36
CA ASP A 254 3.97 12.10 9.64
C ASP A 254 3.99 13.52 10.18
N LEU A 255 4.28 14.49 9.30
CA LEU A 255 4.30 15.91 9.65
C LEU A 255 2.94 16.41 10.15
N ASP A 256 1.82 15.86 9.66
CA ASP A 256 0.49 16.22 10.15
C ASP A 256 0.31 15.93 11.65
N TYR A 257 0.99 14.91 12.16
CA TYR A 257 0.94 14.53 13.57
C TYR A 257 1.97 15.28 14.41
N VAL A 258 3.24 15.33 13.99
CA VAL A 258 4.29 15.95 14.83
C VAL A 258 4.19 17.48 14.85
N MET A 259 3.65 18.11 13.82
CA MET A 259 3.41 19.57 13.83
C MET A 259 2.26 19.96 14.77
N ASP A 260 1.30 19.09 15.06
CA ASP A 260 0.30 19.35 16.10
C ASP A 260 0.93 19.39 17.50
N MET A 261 2.11 18.81 17.66
CA MET A 261 2.94 18.88 18.87
C MET A 261 3.97 20.03 18.82
N GLY A 262 3.87 20.94 17.84
CA GLY A 262 4.79 22.08 17.70
C GLY A 262 6.17 21.71 17.13
N CYS A 263 6.30 20.56 16.48
CA CYS A 263 7.54 20.13 15.85
C CYS A 263 7.50 20.43 14.35
N GLU A 264 8.08 21.57 13.96
CA GLU A 264 8.11 22.02 12.55
C GLU A 264 9.49 21.79 11.92
N PRO A 265 9.56 21.14 10.74
CA PRO A 265 10.84 20.87 10.09
C PRO A 265 11.39 22.12 9.41
N SER A 266 12.68 22.40 9.62
CA SER A 266 13.41 23.43 8.87
C SER A 266 13.52 23.10 7.39
N ALA A 267 13.68 21.82 7.06
CA ALA A 267 13.60 21.30 5.70
C ALA A 267 13.37 19.78 5.71
N VAL A 268 13.05 19.26 4.53
CA VAL A 268 13.02 17.82 4.25
C VAL A 268 13.99 17.53 3.12
N GLU A 269 14.97 16.67 3.39
CA GLU A 269 15.97 16.29 2.41
C GLU A 269 15.41 15.29 1.39
N ALA A 270 14.78 14.21 1.86
CA ALA A 270 14.33 13.15 0.97
C ALA A 270 13.05 12.44 1.40
N ASP A 271 12.18 12.19 0.41
CA ASP A 271 11.09 11.22 0.50
C ASP A 271 11.26 10.14 -0.58
N PRO A 272 11.69 8.91 -0.22
CA PRO A 272 11.89 7.82 -1.18
C PRO A 272 10.64 7.45 -1.98
N MET A 273 9.42 7.72 -1.48
CA MET A 273 8.19 7.55 -2.24
C MET A 273 8.15 8.47 -3.45
N LEU A 274 8.50 9.74 -3.23
CA LEU A 274 8.52 10.77 -4.27
C LEU A 274 9.68 10.53 -5.24
N MET A 275 10.83 10.11 -4.74
CA MET A 275 11.97 9.70 -5.57
C MET A 275 11.60 8.53 -6.48
N MET A 276 10.89 7.52 -5.95
CA MET A 276 10.39 6.40 -6.74
C MET A 276 9.39 6.84 -7.80
N ASN A 277 8.52 7.81 -7.51
CA ASN A 277 7.58 8.33 -8.49
C ASN A 277 8.28 9.03 -9.66
N VAL A 278 9.40 9.72 -9.41
CA VAL A 278 10.22 10.33 -10.45
C VAL A 278 10.99 9.28 -11.26
N ALA A 279 11.56 8.27 -10.58
CA ALA A 279 12.38 7.24 -11.23
C ALA A 279 11.54 6.24 -12.05
N TYR A 280 10.38 5.85 -11.51
CA TYR A 280 9.51 4.76 -11.99
C TYR A 280 8.02 5.08 -11.72
N PRO A 281 7.42 6.04 -12.45
CA PRO A 281 6.04 6.47 -12.23
C PRO A 281 5.02 5.32 -12.37
N GLU A 282 5.32 4.29 -13.15
CA GLU A 282 4.50 3.11 -13.35
C GLU A 282 4.48 2.12 -12.17
N PHE A 283 5.52 2.13 -11.33
CA PHE A 283 5.64 1.22 -10.18
C PHE A 283 4.81 1.68 -8.99
N LEU A 284 4.56 0.74 -8.07
CA LEU A 284 4.09 1.10 -6.73
C LEU A 284 5.26 1.71 -5.95
N LYS A 285 4.95 2.58 -4.98
CA LYS A 285 5.95 3.36 -4.24
C LYS A 285 6.01 3.07 -2.75
N GLY A 286 5.14 2.20 -2.24
CA GLY A 286 5.15 1.82 -0.82
C GLY A 286 6.37 0.98 -0.45
N LEU A 287 6.77 1.04 0.82
CA LEU A 287 7.88 0.24 1.36
C LEU A 287 7.66 -1.27 1.16
N ASP A 288 6.43 -1.76 1.23
CA ASP A 288 6.11 -3.16 0.91
C ASP A 288 6.58 -3.57 -0.49
N PHE A 289 6.54 -2.65 -1.45
CA PHE A 289 7.01 -2.89 -2.81
C PHE A 289 8.52 -2.64 -2.98
N THR A 290 9.07 -1.58 -2.36
CA THR A 290 10.45 -1.13 -2.58
C THR A 290 11.49 -1.84 -1.71
N THR A 291 11.10 -2.38 -0.54
CA THR A 291 11.97 -3.17 0.34
C THR A 291 12.68 -4.29 -0.43
N PRO A 292 11.99 -5.26 -1.06
CA PRO A 292 12.67 -6.32 -1.81
C PRO A 292 13.40 -5.82 -3.06
N LEU A 293 13.21 -4.58 -3.50
CA LEU A 293 13.90 -4.01 -4.65
C LEU A 293 15.30 -3.47 -4.31
N TYR A 294 15.44 -2.90 -3.11
CA TYR A 294 16.66 -2.20 -2.68
C TYR A 294 17.33 -2.79 -1.44
N THR A 295 16.68 -3.73 -0.76
CA THR A 295 17.20 -4.37 0.44
C THR A 295 17.10 -5.91 0.33
N ASN A 296 17.81 -6.59 1.22
CA ASN A 296 17.74 -8.04 1.44
C ASN A 296 16.81 -8.39 2.61
N HIS A 297 16.11 -7.40 3.17
CA HIS A 297 15.15 -7.60 4.24
C HIS A 297 13.94 -8.39 3.71
N GLU A 298 13.51 -9.37 4.48
CA GLU A 298 12.30 -10.14 4.17
C GLU A 298 11.05 -9.27 4.37
N PHE A 299 9.95 -9.64 3.71
CA PHE A 299 8.69 -8.93 3.88
C PHE A 299 8.22 -8.97 5.34
N TYR A 300 8.06 -7.81 5.97
CA TYR A 300 7.68 -7.66 7.38
C TYR A 300 6.39 -6.85 7.57
N LYS A 301 5.76 -6.37 6.49
CA LYS A 301 4.68 -5.37 6.60
C LYS A 301 3.35 -5.91 7.13
N ASP A 302 3.23 -7.21 7.36
CA ASP A 302 2.10 -7.82 8.09
C ASP A 302 2.38 -7.96 9.61
N GLU A 303 3.60 -7.64 10.08
CA GLU A 303 4.05 -7.82 11.46
C GLU A 303 3.73 -6.63 12.37
N GLY A 304 2.53 -6.04 12.28
CA GLY A 304 2.12 -4.95 13.19
C GLY A 304 1.65 -3.66 12.53
N LYS A 305 1.67 -3.57 11.19
CA LYS A 305 1.24 -2.39 10.41
C LYS A 305 -0.17 -1.88 10.70
N THR A 306 -1.09 -2.75 11.10
CA THR A 306 -2.46 -2.34 11.44
C THR A 306 -2.71 -2.65 12.89
N TRP A 307 -2.90 -1.60 13.68
CA TRP A 307 -3.26 -1.74 15.07
C TRP A 307 -4.53 -2.59 15.22
N LYS A 308 -4.44 -3.61 16.07
CA LYS A 308 -5.58 -4.40 16.56
C LYS A 308 -5.36 -4.57 18.06
N LYS A 309 -6.43 -4.57 18.86
CA LYS A 309 -6.35 -4.76 20.33
C LYS A 309 -5.58 -6.03 20.74
N SER A 310 -5.54 -7.04 19.86
CA SER A 310 -4.83 -8.31 20.09
C SER A 310 -3.33 -8.26 19.81
N ILE A 311 -2.80 -7.17 19.24
CA ILE A 311 -1.38 -7.03 18.91
C ILE A 311 -0.68 -6.31 20.08
N PRO A 312 0.36 -6.91 20.68
CA PRO A 312 1.14 -6.24 21.73
C PRO A 312 1.85 -4.98 21.19
N ASP A 313 1.94 -3.94 22.01
CA ASP A 313 2.59 -2.66 21.65
C ASP A 313 4.04 -2.87 21.18
N GLN A 314 4.77 -3.79 21.83
CA GLN A 314 6.14 -4.16 21.45
C GLN A 314 6.27 -4.58 19.97
N ARG A 315 5.25 -5.24 19.40
CA ARG A 315 5.26 -5.63 17.99
C ARG A 315 5.14 -4.42 17.06
N VAL A 316 4.33 -3.42 17.44
CA VAL A 316 4.21 -2.16 16.71
C VAL A 316 5.53 -1.39 16.76
N TRP A 317 6.19 -1.35 17.93
CA TRP A 317 7.49 -0.69 18.08
C TRP A 317 8.58 -1.34 17.25
N ILE A 318 8.64 -2.67 17.22
CA ILE A 318 9.58 -3.41 16.38
C ILE A 318 9.30 -3.16 14.89
N TYR A 319 8.03 -3.11 14.50
CA TYR A 319 7.63 -2.80 13.12
C TYR A 319 8.09 -1.41 12.70
N ASN A 320 7.91 -0.40 13.55
CA ASN A 320 8.39 0.96 13.32
C ASN A 320 9.92 1.01 13.22
N CYS A 321 10.65 0.30 14.09
CA CYS A 321 12.11 0.17 13.97
C CYS A 321 12.53 -0.50 12.65
N LYS A 322 11.77 -1.49 12.14
CA LYS A 322 12.02 -2.10 10.82
C LYS A 322 11.85 -1.08 9.70
N ASP A 323 10.79 -0.27 9.73
CA ASP A 323 10.61 0.84 8.78
C ASP A 323 11.78 1.83 8.84
N MET A 324 12.30 2.11 10.04
CA MET A 324 13.44 3.00 10.26
C MET A 324 14.78 2.50 9.70
N VAL A 325 15.02 1.18 9.65
CA VAL A 325 16.27 0.66 9.04
C VAL A 325 16.16 0.32 7.56
N VAL A 326 14.94 0.13 7.06
CA VAL A 326 14.68 -0.17 5.66
C VAL A 326 14.62 1.10 4.81
N THR A 327 13.96 2.14 5.31
CA THR A 327 13.75 3.39 4.56
C THR A 327 15.06 4.03 4.09
N PRO A 328 16.14 4.15 4.90
CA PRO A 328 17.41 4.70 4.46
C PRO A 328 18.04 3.93 3.30
N LYS A 329 17.96 2.59 3.34
CA LYS A 329 18.47 1.71 2.27
C LYS A 329 17.68 1.88 0.98
N VAL A 330 16.35 2.02 1.09
CA VAL A 330 15.49 2.36 -0.05
C VAL A 330 15.85 3.72 -0.62
N THR A 331 16.02 4.75 0.22
CA THR A 331 16.45 6.10 -0.20
C THR A 331 17.78 6.05 -0.94
N GLN A 332 18.77 5.33 -0.42
CA GLN A 332 20.08 5.17 -1.07
C GLN A 332 19.94 4.48 -2.43
N GLY A 333 19.16 3.40 -2.49
CA GLY A 333 18.92 2.64 -3.71
C GLY A 333 18.24 3.47 -4.80
N VAL A 334 17.15 4.16 -4.48
CA VAL A 334 16.45 5.00 -5.45
C VAL A 334 17.25 6.25 -5.83
N THR A 335 18.09 6.78 -4.91
CA THR A 335 19.04 7.86 -5.24
C THR A 335 20.00 7.43 -6.33
N LYS A 336 20.53 6.20 -6.25
CA LYS A 336 21.41 5.64 -7.28
C LYS A 336 20.69 5.56 -8.62
N ASP A 337 19.48 4.98 -8.64
CA ASP A 337 18.67 4.86 -9.85
C ASP A 337 18.37 6.23 -10.48
N LEU A 338 18.04 7.24 -9.68
CA LEU A 338 17.82 8.61 -10.15
C LEU A 338 19.08 9.24 -10.75
N LYS A 339 20.25 9.02 -10.15
CA LYS A 339 21.53 9.55 -10.66
C LYS A 339 21.92 8.88 -11.97
N GLU A 340 21.83 7.56 -12.06
CA GLU A 340 22.11 6.79 -13.28
C GLU A 340 21.19 7.20 -14.45
N ARG A 341 19.96 7.64 -14.15
CA ARG A 341 18.98 8.13 -15.12
C ARG A 341 19.04 9.64 -15.37
N ASN A 342 19.94 10.37 -14.69
CA ASN A 342 20.01 11.85 -14.72
C ASN A 342 18.70 12.55 -14.31
N LEU A 343 17.95 11.95 -13.38
CA LEU A 343 16.65 12.45 -12.89
C LEU A 343 16.73 13.06 -11.48
N TYR A 344 17.87 12.97 -10.79
CA TYR A 344 18.01 13.49 -9.43
C TYR A 344 17.74 15.00 -9.34
N GLY A 345 18.20 15.78 -10.32
CA GLY A 345 17.91 17.22 -10.39
C GLY A 345 16.42 17.53 -10.64
N VAL A 346 15.70 16.65 -11.36
CA VAL A 346 14.25 16.76 -11.56
C VAL A 346 13.52 16.55 -10.24
N TYR A 347 13.91 15.50 -9.49
CA TYR A 347 13.38 15.25 -8.15
C TYR A 347 13.58 16.46 -7.23
N GLN A 348 14.82 16.95 -7.10
CA GLN A 348 15.13 18.06 -6.19
C GLN A 348 14.38 19.34 -6.57
N LYS A 349 14.44 19.77 -7.84
CA LYS A 349 13.95 21.09 -8.28
C LYS A 349 12.45 21.15 -8.54
N ARG A 350 11.77 20.01 -8.73
CA ARG A 350 10.34 19.98 -9.06
C ARG A 350 9.48 19.24 -8.05
N THR A 351 9.98 18.16 -7.45
CA THR A 351 9.16 17.33 -6.55
C THR A 351 9.42 17.71 -5.11
N ASN A 352 10.68 17.63 -4.66
CA ASN A 352 11.04 17.98 -3.28
C ASN A 352 10.83 19.46 -2.97
N ALA A 353 11.15 20.35 -3.91
CA ALA A 353 10.95 21.80 -3.76
C ALA A 353 9.48 22.21 -3.52
N LEU A 354 8.51 21.37 -3.90
CA LEU A 354 7.08 21.66 -3.70
C LEU A 354 6.52 21.03 -2.43
N LEU A 355 7.32 20.28 -1.66
CA LEU A 355 6.86 19.62 -0.44
C LEU A 355 6.38 20.63 0.61
N GLY A 356 7.10 21.74 0.80
CA GLY A 356 6.70 22.82 1.71
C GLY A 356 5.37 23.46 1.30
N VAL A 357 5.15 23.67 -0.01
CA VAL A 357 3.88 24.18 -0.53
C VAL A 357 2.75 23.20 -0.27
N ALA A 358 2.99 21.90 -0.50
CA ALA A 358 2.00 20.86 -0.24
C ALA A 358 1.64 20.79 1.26
N LEU A 359 2.64 20.89 2.13
CA LEU A 359 2.43 20.91 3.58
C LEU A 359 1.58 22.12 3.99
N GLU A 360 1.88 23.30 3.47
CA GLU A 360 1.09 24.51 3.74
C GLU A 360 -0.37 24.35 3.28
N MET A 361 -0.59 23.82 2.07
CA MET A 361 -1.93 23.53 1.56
C MET A 361 -2.70 22.54 2.45
N GLN A 362 -2.03 21.54 3.01
CA GLN A 362 -2.62 20.58 3.93
C GLN A 362 -3.01 21.23 5.27
N ARG A 363 -2.20 22.17 5.77
CA ARG A 363 -2.40 22.84 7.07
C ARG A 363 -3.51 23.89 7.01
N GLN A 364 -3.60 24.65 5.92
CA GLN A 364 -4.59 25.74 5.77
C GLN A 364 -6.04 25.25 5.69
N LYS A 365 -6.27 24.08 5.06
CA LYS A 365 -7.61 23.46 4.90
C LYS A 365 -8.60 24.42 4.21
N LEU A 366 -9.88 24.06 4.12
CA LEU A 366 -10.93 24.93 3.58
C LEU A 366 -12.01 25.19 4.63
N LYS A 367 -12.21 26.45 5.04
CA LYS A 367 -13.27 26.82 5.98
C LYS A 367 -14.64 26.54 5.37
N LEU A 368 -15.53 25.95 6.18
CA LEU A 368 -16.89 25.59 5.79
C LEU A 368 -17.85 26.74 6.11
N ASN A 369 -18.56 27.22 5.09
CA ASN A 369 -19.77 28.01 5.25
C ASN A 369 -20.92 27.09 5.68
N ARG A 370 -21.34 27.22 6.94
CA ARG A 370 -22.33 26.33 7.57
C ARG A 370 -23.74 26.49 6.98
N ASP A 371 -24.10 27.68 6.53
CA ASP A 371 -25.41 27.96 5.96
C ASP A 371 -25.58 27.30 4.59
N TRP A 372 -24.57 27.44 3.73
CA TRP A 372 -24.53 26.76 2.43
C TRP A 372 -24.43 25.25 2.58
N HIS A 373 -23.64 24.75 3.55
CA HIS A 373 -23.59 23.33 3.85
C HIS A 373 -24.97 22.79 4.25
N SER A 374 -25.64 23.45 5.21
CA SER A 374 -26.99 23.09 5.65
C SER A 374 -28.00 23.13 4.50
N THR A 375 -27.97 24.18 3.69
CA THR A 375 -28.88 24.35 2.54
C THR A 375 -28.71 23.20 1.54
N LEU A 376 -27.47 22.89 1.16
CA LEU A 376 -27.18 21.82 0.22
C LEU A 376 -27.48 20.43 0.81
N ALA A 377 -27.23 20.23 2.11
CA ALA A 377 -27.58 19.00 2.81
C ALA A 377 -29.09 18.73 2.76
N HIS A 378 -29.92 19.74 3.09
CA HIS A 378 -31.37 19.63 3.01
C HIS A 378 -31.86 19.38 1.59
N TYR A 379 -31.31 20.10 0.60
CA TYR A 379 -31.67 19.92 -0.80
C TYR A 379 -31.39 18.48 -1.28
N LEU A 380 -30.19 17.96 -1.02
CA LEU A 380 -29.81 16.60 -1.43
C LEU A 380 -30.67 15.54 -0.74
N ALA A 381 -30.94 15.70 0.56
CA ALA A 381 -31.76 14.79 1.32
C ALA A 381 -33.21 14.77 0.80
N SER A 382 -33.77 15.94 0.48
CA SER A 382 -35.10 16.09 -0.11
C SER A 382 -35.19 15.42 -1.48
N GLU A 383 -34.27 15.75 -2.40
CA GLU A 383 -34.23 15.13 -3.73
C GLU A 383 -34.05 13.62 -3.65
N ARG A 384 -33.18 13.14 -2.75
CA ARG A 384 -32.97 11.71 -2.55
C ARG A 384 -34.25 11.02 -2.07
N SER A 385 -34.95 11.63 -1.11
CA SER A 385 -36.23 11.11 -0.59
C SER A 385 -37.31 11.06 -1.68
N ALA A 386 -37.37 12.09 -2.53
CA ALA A 386 -38.28 12.11 -3.68
C ALA A 386 -37.98 10.97 -4.67
N ARG A 387 -36.72 10.77 -5.07
CA ARG A 387 -36.36 9.66 -5.98
C ARG A 387 -36.61 8.28 -5.38
N HIS A 388 -36.38 8.15 -4.08
CA HIS A 388 -36.67 6.91 -3.37
C HIS A 388 -38.18 6.63 -3.36
N THR A 389 -38.99 7.64 -3.07
CA THR A 389 -40.45 7.56 -3.10
C THR A 389 -40.97 7.21 -4.49
N ASP A 390 -40.43 7.84 -5.55
CA ASP A 390 -40.77 7.53 -6.93
C ASP A 390 -40.44 6.08 -7.28
N LEU A 391 -39.27 5.60 -6.85
CA LEU A 391 -38.83 4.23 -7.08
C LEU A 391 -39.72 3.22 -6.36
N THR A 392 -40.00 3.43 -5.07
CA THR A 392 -40.87 2.57 -4.26
C THR A 392 -42.28 2.50 -4.85
N LYS A 393 -42.84 3.64 -5.30
CA LYS A 393 -44.13 3.68 -5.99
C LYS A 393 -44.11 2.90 -7.31
N LEU A 394 -43.02 3.02 -8.07
CA LEU A 394 -42.88 2.34 -9.37
C LEU A 394 -42.79 0.82 -9.22
N ILE A 395 -42.03 0.32 -8.25
CA ILE A 395 -41.79 -1.12 -8.08
C ILE A 395 -42.77 -1.79 -7.12
N GLY A 396 -43.49 -1.02 -6.30
CA GLY A 396 -44.51 -1.49 -5.35
C GLY A 396 -43.97 -2.01 -4.02
N TYR A 397 -42.69 -1.83 -3.72
CA TYR A 397 -42.07 -2.25 -2.46
C TYR A 397 -40.80 -1.44 -2.16
N GLU A 398 -40.33 -1.48 -0.92
CA GLU A 398 -39.11 -0.79 -0.49
C GLU A 398 -37.84 -1.50 -0.97
N LEU A 399 -36.91 -0.75 -1.58
CA LEU A 399 -35.66 -1.29 -2.12
C LEU A 399 -34.45 -0.52 -1.59
N ASN A 400 -33.50 -1.21 -0.97
CA ASN A 400 -32.23 -0.60 -0.62
C ASN A 400 -31.32 -0.50 -1.86
N VAL A 401 -31.29 0.66 -2.50
CA VAL A 401 -30.46 0.88 -3.69
C VAL A 401 -28.97 0.67 -3.45
N LYS A 402 -28.46 0.73 -2.21
CA LYS A 402 -27.03 0.44 -1.91
C LYS A 402 -26.74 -1.06 -1.94
N SER A 403 -27.74 -1.90 -1.73
CA SER A 403 -27.58 -3.35 -1.72
C SER A 403 -27.40 -3.86 -3.15
N THR A 404 -26.19 -4.37 -3.45
CA THR A 404 -25.91 -4.97 -4.77
C THR A 404 -26.81 -6.16 -5.04
N ALA A 405 -27.16 -6.93 -4.00
CA ALA A 405 -28.01 -8.11 -4.08
C ALA A 405 -29.46 -7.74 -4.37
N GLU A 406 -30.06 -6.82 -3.61
CA GLU A 406 -31.46 -6.44 -3.83
C GLU A 406 -31.67 -5.79 -5.21
N VAL A 407 -30.74 -4.91 -5.62
CA VAL A 407 -30.77 -4.32 -6.95
C VAL A 407 -30.59 -5.39 -8.04
N ALA A 408 -29.77 -6.41 -7.80
CA ALA A 408 -29.61 -7.52 -8.74
C ALA A 408 -30.89 -8.34 -8.87
N THR A 409 -31.55 -8.66 -7.76
CA THR A 409 -32.86 -9.34 -7.76
C THR A 409 -33.91 -8.54 -8.53
N LEU A 410 -34.00 -7.22 -8.33
CA LEU A 410 -34.91 -6.39 -9.13
C LEU A 410 -34.58 -6.45 -10.63
N LEU A 411 -33.33 -6.18 -11.02
CA LEU A 411 -32.95 -6.06 -12.42
C LEU A 411 -32.99 -7.39 -13.17
N TYR A 412 -32.47 -8.46 -12.57
CA TYR A 412 -32.21 -9.71 -13.27
C TYR A 412 -33.30 -10.75 -13.06
N GLU A 413 -33.93 -10.79 -11.89
CA GLU A 413 -34.97 -11.79 -11.60
C GLU A 413 -36.37 -11.24 -11.93
N LYS A 414 -36.71 -10.04 -11.41
CA LYS A 414 -38.04 -9.45 -11.59
C LYS A 414 -38.21 -8.82 -12.98
N LEU A 415 -37.29 -7.94 -13.38
CA LEU A 415 -37.31 -7.27 -14.69
C LEU A 415 -36.71 -8.12 -15.82
N ARG A 416 -36.10 -9.27 -15.50
CA ARG A 416 -35.52 -10.23 -16.45
C ARG A 416 -34.51 -9.62 -17.42
N LEU A 417 -33.73 -8.64 -16.98
CA LEU A 417 -32.68 -8.04 -17.79
C LEU A 417 -31.44 -8.94 -17.88
N PRO A 418 -30.61 -8.77 -18.94
CA PRO A 418 -29.37 -9.54 -19.06
C PRO A 418 -28.43 -9.32 -17.88
N VAL A 419 -27.99 -10.41 -17.25
CA VAL A 419 -27.06 -10.37 -16.11
C VAL A 419 -25.73 -9.78 -16.55
N LYS A 420 -25.32 -8.69 -15.90
CA LYS A 420 -23.96 -8.16 -16.04
C LYS A 420 -23.05 -8.76 -14.98
N THR A 421 -21.83 -9.11 -15.38
CA THR A 421 -20.82 -9.70 -14.50
C THR A 421 -19.53 -8.87 -14.48
N LYS A 422 -18.84 -8.82 -13.34
CA LYS A 422 -17.49 -8.24 -13.28
C LYS A 422 -16.52 -9.11 -14.08
N ARG A 423 -15.77 -8.52 -15.00
CA ARG A 423 -14.74 -9.24 -15.78
C ARG A 423 -13.71 -9.96 -14.90
N ALA A 424 -13.33 -9.35 -13.78
CA ALA A 424 -12.30 -9.88 -12.89
C ALA A 424 -12.76 -11.09 -12.05
N THR A 425 -14.02 -11.11 -11.59
CA THR A 425 -14.50 -12.13 -10.64
C THR A 425 -15.57 -13.05 -11.22
N GLY A 426 -16.15 -12.71 -12.37
CA GLY A 426 -17.31 -13.38 -12.96
C GLY A 426 -18.60 -13.24 -12.14
N ASN A 427 -18.55 -12.56 -10.99
CA ASN A 427 -19.73 -12.36 -10.15
C ASN A 427 -20.66 -11.34 -10.78
N GLN A 428 -21.97 -11.51 -10.56
CA GLN A 428 -22.98 -10.51 -10.92
C GLN A 428 -22.62 -9.13 -10.35
N THR A 429 -22.90 -8.09 -11.11
CA THR A 429 -22.63 -6.70 -10.73
C THR A 429 -23.84 -5.83 -10.98
N THR A 430 -24.05 -4.87 -10.09
CA THR A 430 -24.97 -3.76 -10.30
C THR A 430 -24.22 -2.44 -10.15
N GLU A 431 -22.91 -2.40 -10.40
CA GLU A 431 -22.11 -1.17 -10.34
C GLU A 431 -22.55 -0.15 -11.41
N GLU A 432 -22.15 1.10 -11.21
CA GLU A 432 -22.60 2.23 -12.03
C GLU A 432 -22.40 2.00 -13.54
N ASN A 433 -21.26 1.45 -13.97
CA ASN A 433 -21.01 1.17 -15.39
C ASN A 433 -21.94 0.07 -15.93
N ALA A 434 -22.20 -0.98 -15.15
CA ALA A 434 -23.13 -2.04 -15.55
C ALA A 434 -24.57 -1.50 -15.69
N LEU A 435 -24.98 -0.63 -14.76
CA LEU A 435 -26.28 0.06 -14.84
C LEU A 435 -26.35 1.03 -16.03
N LYS A 436 -25.26 1.73 -16.34
CA LYS A 436 -25.20 2.62 -17.52
C LYS A 436 -25.28 1.84 -18.84
N GLU A 437 -24.64 0.68 -18.93
CA GLU A 437 -24.76 -0.21 -20.08
C GLU A 437 -26.19 -0.72 -20.25
N LEU A 438 -26.81 -1.16 -19.15
CA LEU A 438 -28.21 -1.59 -19.17
C LEU A 438 -29.13 -0.44 -19.58
N ARG A 439 -28.96 0.76 -19.03
CA ARG A 439 -29.72 1.95 -19.42
C ARG A 439 -29.55 2.30 -20.90
N ALA A 440 -28.33 2.18 -21.44
CA ALA A 440 -28.08 2.47 -22.85
C ALA A 440 -28.78 1.48 -23.78
N THR A 441 -28.95 0.23 -23.33
CA THR A 441 -29.65 -0.83 -24.07
C THR A 441 -31.16 -0.78 -23.88
N TYR A 442 -31.60 -0.38 -22.68
CA TYR A 442 -32.99 -0.36 -22.24
C TYR A 442 -33.35 1.02 -21.65
N PRO A 443 -33.45 2.07 -22.49
CA PRO A 443 -33.63 3.45 -22.02
C PRO A 443 -34.98 3.71 -21.35
N ASP A 444 -36.01 2.94 -21.71
CA ASP A 444 -37.39 3.12 -21.24
C ASP A 444 -37.63 2.56 -19.82
N ILE A 445 -36.65 1.84 -19.25
CA ILE A 445 -36.75 1.26 -17.91
C ILE A 445 -36.41 2.32 -16.86
N SER A 446 -37.46 2.89 -16.28
CA SER A 446 -37.37 4.01 -15.34
C SER A 446 -36.70 3.64 -14.01
N GLU A 447 -36.77 2.38 -13.59
CA GLU A 447 -36.13 1.84 -12.39
C GLU A 447 -34.63 2.05 -12.42
N ILE A 448 -33.98 1.76 -13.56
CA ILE A 448 -32.52 1.95 -13.71
C ILE A 448 -32.16 3.43 -13.55
N ASN A 449 -32.97 4.32 -14.13
CA ASN A 449 -32.76 5.77 -14.04
C ASN A 449 -32.90 6.28 -12.60
N LEU A 450 -33.92 5.82 -11.88
CA LEU A 450 -34.16 6.21 -10.48
C LEU A 450 -33.07 5.66 -9.55
N ILE A 451 -32.67 4.39 -9.72
CA ILE A 451 -31.57 3.77 -8.96
C ILE A 451 -30.26 4.54 -9.18
N LEU A 452 -29.91 4.86 -10.43
CA LEU A 452 -28.71 5.63 -10.75
C LEU A 452 -28.74 7.03 -10.12
N LYS A 453 -29.88 7.74 -10.22
CA LYS A 453 -30.06 9.08 -9.62
C LYS A 453 -29.95 9.04 -8.10
N GLU A 454 -30.63 8.11 -7.44
CA GLU A 454 -30.58 8.00 -5.97
C GLU A 454 -29.17 7.66 -5.48
N ARG A 455 -28.50 6.70 -6.13
CA ARG A 455 -27.10 6.36 -5.80
C ARG A 455 -26.17 7.55 -5.98
N HIS A 456 -26.33 8.32 -7.06
CA HIS A 456 -25.53 9.53 -7.29
C HIS A 456 -25.72 10.59 -6.19
N LEU A 457 -26.96 10.80 -5.75
CA LEU A 457 -27.27 11.71 -4.64
C LEU A 457 -26.64 11.21 -3.32
N ARG A 458 -26.76 9.92 -3.02
CA ARG A 458 -26.12 9.31 -1.83
C ARG A 458 -24.60 9.42 -1.86
N THR A 459 -23.97 9.24 -3.02
CA THR A 459 -22.52 9.43 -3.17
C THR A 459 -22.13 10.88 -2.91
N LYS A 460 -22.90 11.85 -3.41
CA LYS A 460 -22.70 13.27 -3.11
C LYS A 460 -22.83 13.57 -1.62
N GLU A 461 -23.87 13.09 -0.96
CA GLU A 461 -24.04 13.23 0.49
C GLU A 461 -22.84 12.64 1.24
N SER A 462 -22.47 11.39 0.93
CA SER A 462 -21.38 10.68 1.62
C SER A 462 -20.00 11.32 1.41
N ASN A 463 -19.73 11.85 0.22
CA ASN A 463 -18.39 12.34 -0.13
C ASN A 463 -18.18 13.81 0.24
N TYR A 464 -19.25 14.61 0.39
CA TYR A 464 -19.13 16.06 0.54
C TYR A 464 -19.91 16.65 1.73
N ILE A 465 -21.03 16.05 2.13
CA ILE A 465 -21.86 16.55 3.24
C ILE A 465 -21.52 15.83 4.55
N ASN A 466 -21.57 14.50 4.51
CA ASN A 466 -21.42 13.61 5.67
C ASN A 466 -19.95 13.19 5.88
N VAL A 467 -19.04 14.14 5.74
CA VAL A 467 -17.61 13.94 6.01
C VAL A 467 -17.28 14.42 7.41
N ALA A 468 -16.21 13.89 8.00
CA ALA A 468 -15.70 14.40 9.25
C ALA A 468 -14.92 15.69 8.98
N PHE A 469 -15.34 16.82 9.57
CA PHE A 469 -14.61 18.08 9.47
C PHE A 469 -13.65 18.26 10.64
N ASP A 470 -12.59 19.03 10.42
CA ASP A 470 -11.78 19.54 11.51
C ASP A 470 -12.50 20.71 12.19
N LYS A 471 -12.39 20.80 13.51
CA LYS A 471 -13.02 21.85 14.31
C LYS A 471 -11.95 22.75 14.92
N LEU A 472 -12.11 24.06 14.76
CA LEU A 472 -11.29 25.08 15.42
C LEU A 472 -12.22 26.15 15.98
N GLY A 473 -12.37 26.21 17.30
CA GLY A 473 -13.45 27.00 17.91
C GLY A 473 -14.82 26.50 17.41
N ASP A 474 -15.65 27.40 16.90
CA ASP A 474 -16.96 27.07 16.31
C ASP A 474 -16.93 26.86 14.78
N ASP A 475 -15.78 27.08 14.17
CA ASP A 475 -15.57 26.92 12.74
C ASP A 475 -15.24 25.46 12.39
N LEU A 476 -15.67 25.06 11.19
CA LEU A 476 -15.42 23.75 10.61
C LEU A 476 -14.55 23.89 9.37
N TYR A 477 -13.63 22.95 9.17
CA TYR A 477 -12.68 22.95 8.06
C TYR A 477 -12.64 21.61 7.36
N LEU A 478 -12.70 21.63 6.02
CA LEU A 478 -12.44 20.46 5.20
C LEU A 478 -10.93 20.25 5.09
N ALA A 479 -10.44 19.21 5.77
CA ALA A 479 -9.07 18.76 5.64
C ALA A 479 -8.86 17.91 4.38
N SER A 480 -7.66 17.95 3.81
CA SER A 480 -7.24 17.08 2.72
C SER A 480 -5.73 16.91 2.73
N MET A 481 -5.24 15.78 2.23
CA MET A 481 -3.81 15.51 2.10
C MET A 481 -3.41 15.51 0.62
N PRO A 482 -2.42 16.33 0.20
CA PRO A 482 -1.82 16.23 -1.11
C PRO A 482 -1.07 14.90 -1.26
N ASN A 483 -1.21 14.26 -2.42
CA ASN A 483 -0.48 13.08 -2.80
C ASN A 483 0.33 13.39 -4.07
N LEU A 484 1.62 13.72 -3.87
CA LEU A 484 2.55 14.09 -4.93
C LEU A 484 3.08 12.86 -5.69
N GLY A 485 3.08 11.68 -5.05
CA GLY A 485 3.60 10.43 -5.62
C GLY A 485 2.53 9.53 -6.26
N GLY A 486 1.27 9.96 -6.28
CA GLY A 486 0.14 9.10 -6.58
C GLY A 486 -0.12 8.84 -8.07
N ALA A 487 -0.08 9.89 -8.90
CA ALA A 487 -0.45 9.77 -10.30
C ALA A 487 0.75 9.47 -11.21
N LYS A 488 0.58 8.54 -12.15
CA LYS A 488 1.58 8.22 -13.19
C LYS A 488 1.90 9.42 -14.11
N SER A 489 0.97 10.38 -14.22
CA SER A 489 1.12 11.58 -15.07
C SER A 489 1.91 12.71 -14.41
N GLY A 490 2.28 12.58 -13.14
CA GLY A 490 2.93 13.65 -12.36
C GLY A 490 1.98 14.72 -11.83
N ARG A 491 0.67 14.63 -12.08
CA ARG A 491 -0.33 15.50 -11.44
C ARG A 491 -0.48 15.14 -9.96
N TRP A 492 -0.71 16.14 -9.12
CA TRP A 492 -1.06 15.89 -7.73
C TRP A 492 -2.46 15.30 -7.63
N ALA A 493 -2.62 14.36 -6.70
CA ALA A 493 -3.92 13.92 -6.24
C ALA A 493 -4.18 14.45 -4.84
N PHE A 494 -5.43 14.42 -4.38
CA PHE A 494 -5.79 14.77 -3.00
C PHE A 494 -6.65 13.67 -2.39
N THR A 495 -6.41 13.35 -1.13
CA THR A 495 -7.18 12.37 -0.35
C THR A 495 -7.69 12.99 0.94
N LYS A 496 -8.35 12.17 1.77
CA LYS A 496 -8.61 12.53 3.18
C LYS A 496 -7.30 12.85 3.90
N SER A 497 -7.39 13.64 4.97
CA SER A 497 -6.24 13.91 5.83
C SER A 497 -5.75 12.63 6.52
N PRO A 498 -4.51 12.62 7.04
CA PRO A 498 -3.96 11.50 7.82
C PRO A 498 -4.88 11.02 8.95
N LYS A 499 -5.61 11.95 9.58
CA LYS A 499 -6.58 11.70 10.67
C LYS A 499 -7.96 11.23 10.18
N TRP A 500 -8.05 10.77 8.92
CA TRP A 500 -9.27 10.27 8.27
C TRP A 500 -10.41 11.28 8.14
N ARG A 501 -10.08 12.58 8.17
CA ARG A 501 -11.05 13.68 8.05
C ARG A 501 -11.07 14.26 6.63
N GLY A 502 -12.17 14.92 6.33
CA GLY A 502 -12.46 15.60 5.07
C GLY A 502 -12.58 14.69 3.85
N SER A 503 -12.15 15.20 2.69
CA SER A 503 -12.33 14.55 1.39
C SER A 503 -11.35 15.09 0.34
N SER A 504 -11.40 14.50 -0.87
CA SER A 504 -10.61 15.00 -2.01
C SER A 504 -11.18 16.29 -2.57
N ILE A 505 -10.45 17.40 -2.43
CA ILE A 505 -10.84 18.72 -2.93
C ILE A 505 -10.98 18.79 -4.47
N GLN A 506 -10.32 17.89 -5.19
CA GLN A 506 -10.34 17.86 -6.66
C GLN A 506 -11.68 17.38 -7.23
N THR A 507 -12.45 16.63 -6.43
CA THR A 507 -13.70 16.00 -6.90
C THR A 507 -14.94 16.81 -6.56
N ILE A 508 -14.80 17.93 -5.85
CA ILE A 508 -15.93 18.74 -5.37
C ILE A 508 -16.69 19.35 -6.57
N PRO A 509 -17.99 19.00 -6.74
CA PRO A 509 -18.84 19.57 -7.78
C PRO A 509 -18.93 21.09 -7.67
N LYS A 510 -19.02 21.80 -8.81
CA LYS A 510 -19.04 23.28 -8.85
C LYS A 510 -20.01 23.91 -7.86
N VAL A 511 -21.27 23.45 -7.82
CA VAL A 511 -22.30 23.98 -6.93
C VAL A 511 -21.96 23.78 -5.44
N MET A 512 -21.28 22.68 -5.10
CA MET A 512 -20.90 22.36 -3.73
C MET A 512 -19.71 23.18 -3.24
N ARG A 513 -19.01 23.90 -4.12
CA ARG A 513 -17.92 24.79 -3.73
C ARG A 513 -18.41 26.00 -2.94
N LEU A 514 -19.71 26.33 -3.04
CA LEU A 514 -20.35 27.37 -2.23
C LEU A 514 -20.32 27.05 -0.73
N MET A 515 -20.10 25.78 -0.35
CA MET A 515 -19.91 25.40 1.06
C MET A 515 -18.58 25.88 1.64
N TYR A 516 -17.67 26.45 0.84
CA TYR A 516 -16.37 26.90 1.34
C TYR A 516 -16.22 28.39 1.17
N GLU A 517 -15.67 29.02 2.19
CA GLU A 517 -15.46 30.46 2.26
C GLU A 517 -14.04 30.78 2.73
N PRO A 518 -13.51 31.97 2.44
CA PRO A 518 -12.27 32.44 3.04
C PRO A 518 -12.40 32.49 4.58
N PRO A 519 -11.35 32.12 5.35
CA PRO A 519 -11.32 32.41 6.77
C PRO A 519 -11.36 33.94 7.00
N PRO A 520 -11.84 34.42 8.16
CA PRO A 520 -11.83 35.85 8.47
C PRO A 520 -10.41 36.42 8.47
N GLY A 521 -10.22 37.56 7.79
CA GLY A 521 -8.92 38.17 7.52
C GLY A 521 -8.53 38.04 6.07
#